data_AF-A0A1M5Q1J2-F1
#
_entry.id   AF-A0A1M5Q1J2-F1
#
_cell.length_a   1.000
_cell.length_b   1.000
_cell.length_c   1.000
_cell.angle_alpha   90.00
_cell.angle_beta   90.00
_cell.angle_gamma   90.00
#
_symmetry.space_group_name_H-M   'P 1'
#
loop_
_entity.id
_entity.type
_entity.pdbx_description
1 polymer ?
#
loop_
_entity_poly.entity_id
_entity_poly.type
_entity_poly.pdbx_seq_one_letter_code
_entity_poly.pdbx_strand_id
1 'polypeptide(L)'
;MHIIKELRRKIGISQSKFAQEIGVSLRTVQLYERKEANIPMKNLKKIADFFDMTIPELYIYEFHDPQGSYRNRKPHTKHGNVFYPLDHGKYLAMSPLVLMEQQKEYIARVLTNTPSQNAFQTGFVLDYVDDSPYMAFEVTGDSMNNGTIDSIPNKCLVLGQELERSLFEKEVEPWLNKPYVLVCKNRILCKQVTTFNSEKNSVNCHNLNTSPEFQDFELALEDVLQIFKIVRRQF
;
A
#
# COMPACT_ATOMS: atom_id res chain seq x y z
N MET A 1 4.11 19.25 -20.55
CA MET A 1 3.16 18.47 -19.76
C MET A 1 1.75 18.99 -20.01
N HIS A 2 0.96 18.25 -20.78
CA HIS A 2 -0.43 18.60 -21.08
C HIS A 2 -1.29 18.68 -19.81
N ILE A 3 -1.03 17.83 -18.83
CA ILE A 3 -1.82 17.73 -17.59
C ILE A 3 -1.86 19.03 -16.78
N ILE A 4 -0.79 19.84 -16.79
CA ILE A 4 -0.72 21.12 -16.07
C ILE A 4 -1.86 22.05 -16.50
N LYS A 5 -2.12 22.09 -17.82
CA LYS A 5 -3.17 22.91 -18.41
C LYS A 5 -4.55 22.45 -17.95
N GLU A 6 -4.75 21.15 -17.83
CA GLU A 6 -6.02 20.56 -17.42
C GLU A 6 -6.29 20.76 -15.93
N LEU A 7 -5.30 20.46 -15.07
CA LEU A 7 -5.38 20.70 -13.64
C LEU A 7 -5.68 22.17 -13.34
N ARG A 8 -4.98 23.09 -14.01
CA ARG A 8 -5.21 24.53 -13.89
C ARG A 8 -6.63 24.94 -14.30
N ARG A 9 -7.13 24.40 -15.41
CA ARG A 9 -8.50 24.68 -15.89
C ARG A 9 -9.56 24.12 -14.94
N LYS A 10 -9.31 22.97 -14.32
CA LYS A 10 -10.22 22.31 -13.37
C LYS A 10 -10.43 23.14 -12.10
N ILE A 11 -9.40 23.82 -11.61
CA ILE A 11 -9.49 24.75 -10.48
C ILE A 11 -9.87 26.19 -10.90
N GLY A 12 -10.11 26.42 -12.20
CA GLY A 12 -10.66 27.68 -12.71
C GLY A 12 -9.71 28.87 -12.75
N ILE A 13 -8.38 28.68 -12.73
CA ILE A 13 -7.42 29.81 -12.72
C ILE A 13 -6.79 30.08 -14.10
N SER A 14 -6.42 31.34 -14.35
CA SER A 14 -5.73 31.76 -15.58
C SER A 14 -4.25 31.34 -15.56
N GLN A 15 -3.62 31.28 -16.74
CA GLN A 15 -2.17 31.02 -16.84
C GLN A 15 -1.36 32.07 -16.07
N SER A 16 -1.78 33.34 -16.09
CA SER A 16 -1.12 34.43 -15.38
C SER A 16 -1.20 34.26 -13.87
N LYS A 17 -2.39 33.89 -13.35
CA LYS A 17 -2.56 33.62 -11.92
C LYS A 17 -1.73 32.42 -11.49
N PHE A 18 -1.80 31.33 -12.25
CA PHE A 18 -0.98 30.14 -11.97
C PHE A 18 0.52 30.46 -11.97
N ALA A 19 1.01 31.23 -12.95
CA ALA A 19 2.41 31.66 -13.01
C ALA A 19 2.84 32.43 -11.76
N GLN A 20 1.97 33.29 -11.23
CA GLN A 20 2.20 34.03 -10.00
C GLN A 20 2.29 33.09 -8.78
N GLU A 21 1.38 32.14 -8.64
CA GLU A 21 1.34 31.19 -7.51
C GLU A 21 2.60 30.31 -7.45
N ILE A 22 3.04 29.77 -8.59
CA ILE A 22 4.27 28.95 -8.65
C ILE A 22 5.56 29.80 -8.81
N GLY A 23 5.44 31.13 -8.82
CA GLY A 23 6.56 32.06 -8.89
C GLY A 23 7.43 31.89 -10.15
N VAL A 24 6.80 31.87 -11.33
CA VAL A 24 7.46 31.85 -12.65
C VAL A 24 6.80 32.85 -13.60
N SER A 25 7.37 33.07 -14.79
CA SER A 25 6.76 33.96 -15.78
C SER A 25 5.57 33.31 -16.51
N LEU A 26 4.64 34.13 -17.03
CA LEU A 26 3.55 33.64 -17.91
C LEU A 26 4.10 32.82 -19.09
N ARG A 27 5.18 33.28 -19.70
CA ARG A 27 5.85 32.58 -20.82
C ARG A 27 6.36 31.20 -20.41
N THR A 28 6.82 31.06 -19.17
CA THR A 28 7.28 29.80 -18.59
C THR A 28 6.11 28.82 -18.43
N VAL A 29 4.96 29.25 -17.90
CA VAL A 29 3.75 28.42 -17.83
C VAL A 29 3.29 27.98 -19.22
N GLN A 30 3.27 28.91 -20.18
CA GLN A 30 2.91 28.60 -21.57
C GLN A 30 3.83 27.59 -22.23
N LEU A 31 5.12 27.56 -21.85
CA LEU A 31 6.08 26.55 -22.29
C LEU A 31 5.76 25.20 -21.63
N TYR A 32 5.52 25.19 -20.31
CA TYR A 32 5.29 23.97 -19.53
C TYR A 32 4.00 23.23 -19.93
N GLU A 33 2.96 23.96 -20.34
CA GLU A 33 1.69 23.39 -20.79
C GLU A 33 1.73 22.79 -22.21
N ARG A 34 2.87 22.84 -22.91
CA ARG A 34 3.05 22.19 -24.22
C ARG A 34 3.35 20.70 -24.05
N LYS A 35 3.01 19.88 -25.05
CA LYS A 35 3.44 18.48 -25.11
C LYS A 35 4.99 18.44 -25.10
N GLU A 36 5.55 17.44 -24.42
CA GLU A 36 7.00 17.19 -24.35
C GLU A 36 7.85 18.33 -23.74
N ALA A 37 7.23 19.29 -23.05
CA ALA A 37 7.97 20.35 -22.38
C ALA A 37 8.92 19.78 -21.32
N ASN A 38 10.21 20.08 -21.45
CA ASN A 38 11.20 19.79 -20.42
C ASN A 38 11.08 20.82 -19.27
N ILE A 39 10.64 20.36 -18.10
CA ILE A 39 10.41 21.21 -16.93
C ILE A 39 11.51 20.93 -15.89
N PRO A 40 12.28 21.94 -15.48
CA PRO A 40 13.30 21.78 -14.43
C PRO A 40 12.69 21.23 -13.14
N MET A 41 13.38 20.28 -12.48
CA MET A 41 12.92 19.60 -11.26
C MET A 41 12.45 20.58 -10.18
N LYS A 42 13.17 21.69 -9.99
CA LYS A 42 12.80 22.76 -9.05
C LYS A 42 11.39 23.31 -9.31
N ASN A 43 11.03 23.53 -10.57
CA ASN A 43 9.72 24.05 -10.93
C ASN A 43 8.65 22.95 -10.96
N LEU A 44 9.04 21.72 -11.30
CA LEU A 44 8.16 20.56 -11.19
C LEU A 44 7.70 20.35 -9.74
N LYS A 45 8.60 20.49 -8.76
CA LYS A 45 8.28 20.46 -7.33
C LYS A 45 7.26 21.53 -6.95
N LYS A 46 7.48 22.79 -7.37
CA LYS A 46 6.51 23.87 -7.10
C LYS A 46 5.14 23.61 -7.70
N ILE A 47 5.09 23.02 -8.90
CA ILE A 47 3.84 22.64 -9.56
C ILE A 47 3.15 21.53 -8.75
N ALA A 48 3.92 20.54 -8.30
CA ALA A 48 3.42 19.42 -7.48
C ALA A 48 2.87 19.95 -6.15
N ASP A 49 3.64 20.76 -5.44
CA ASP A 49 3.25 21.41 -4.18
C ASP A 49 1.98 22.26 -4.37
N PHE A 50 1.87 23.02 -5.48
CA PHE A 50 0.68 23.84 -5.76
C PHE A 50 -0.60 23.01 -5.98
N PHE A 51 -0.48 21.80 -6.51
CA PHE A 51 -1.63 20.91 -6.74
C PHE A 51 -1.84 19.90 -5.60
N ASP A 52 -1.09 20.03 -4.49
CA ASP A 52 -1.06 19.06 -3.39
C ASP A 52 -0.77 17.63 -3.87
N MET A 53 0.19 17.50 -4.78
CA MET A 53 0.57 16.25 -5.44
C MET A 53 2.06 15.97 -5.31
N THR A 54 2.45 14.70 -5.51
CA THR A 54 3.84 14.32 -5.70
C THR A 54 4.27 14.45 -7.17
N ILE A 55 5.57 14.54 -7.40
CA ILE A 55 6.13 14.55 -8.76
C ILE A 55 5.77 13.27 -9.54
N PRO A 56 5.88 12.06 -8.97
CA PRO A 56 5.41 10.85 -9.63
C PRO A 56 3.93 10.91 -10.02
N GLU A 57 3.06 11.43 -9.14
CA GLU A 57 1.64 11.60 -9.47
C GLU A 57 1.44 12.47 -10.71
N LEU A 58 2.12 13.62 -10.80
CA LEU A 58 2.05 14.50 -11.98
C LEU A 58 2.41 13.76 -13.28
N TYR A 59 3.41 12.88 -13.25
CA TYR A 59 3.79 12.08 -14.42
C TYR A 59 2.78 10.98 -14.73
N ILE A 60 2.27 10.28 -13.71
CA ILE A 60 1.20 9.28 -13.88
C ILE A 60 0.03 9.91 -14.65
N TYR A 61 -0.41 11.11 -14.25
CA TYR A 61 -1.48 11.78 -14.96
C TYR A 61 -1.14 12.21 -16.39
N GLU A 62 0.11 12.56 -16.69
CA GLU A 62 0.54 12.93 -18.05
C GLU A 62 0.48 11.72 -19.01
N PHE A 63 0.83 10.53 -18.54
CA PHE A 63 0.95 9.34 -19.40
C PHE A 63 -0.36 8.55 -19.58
N HIS A 64 -1.32 8.72 -18.68
CA HIS A 64 -2.52 7.89 -18.67
C HIS A 64 -3.77 8.54 -19.31
N ASP A 65 -3.66 9.67 -20.01
CA ASP A 65 -4.83 10.27 -20.68
C ASP A 65 -4.78 10.25 -22.23
N PRO A 66 -5.21 9.16 -22.89
CA PRO A 66 -5.58 9.20 -24.30
C PRO A 66 -7.00 9.76 -24.54
N GLN A 67 -7.97 9.55 -23.62
CA GLN A 67 -9.41 9.79 -23.86
C GLN A 67 -10.30 9.96 -22.59
N GLY A 68 -9.86 10.67 -21.56
CA GLY A 68 -10.71 11.14 -20.47
C GLY A 68 -11.37 10.07 -19.58
N SER A 69 -10.74 8.90 -19.40
CA SER A 69 -11.28 7.82 -18.56
C SER A 69 -11.15 8.09 -17.05
N TYR A 70 -10.33 9.06 -16.63
CA TYR A 70 -10.26 9.59 -15.24
C TYR A 70 -11.49 10.38 -14.77
N ARG A 71 -12.63 10.24 -15.45
CA ARG A 71 -13.79 11.09 -15.18
C ARG A 71 -14.49 10.84 -13.85
N ASN A 72 -14.28 9.72 -13.16
CA ASN A 72 -15.16 9.40 -12.03
C ASN A 72 -14.52 9.24 -10.64
N ARG A 73 -13.20 9.05 -10.48
CA ARG A 73 -12.59 8.93 -9.13
C ARG A 73 -11.17 9.50 -9.12
N LYS A 74 -10.88 10.45 -8.21
CA LYS A 74 -9.53 10.99 -8.00
C LYS A 74 -8.70 10.02 -7.13
N PRO A 75 -7.37 9.98 -7.29
CA PRO A 75 -6.49 9.40 -6.30
C PRO A 75 -6.77 10.00 -4.93
N HIS A 76 -6.63 9.16 -3.92
CA HIS A 76 -6.86 9.55 -2.54
C HIS A 76 -5.90 8.81 -1.62
N THR A 77 -5.55 9.46 -0.52
CA THR A 77 -4.62 8.94 0.47
C THR A 77 -5.37 8.54 1.71
N LYS A 78 -5.10 7.33 2.22
CA LYS A 78 -5.70 6.84 3.47
C LYS A 78 -4.74 5.93 4.22
N HIS A 79 -4.58 6.12 5.53
CA HIS A 79 -3.69 5.30 6.37
C HIS A 79 -2.26 5.16 5.81
N GLY A 80 -1.72 6.20 5.16
CA GLY A 80 -0.39 6.16 4.52
C GLY A 80 -0.32 5.43 3.19
N ASN A 81 -1.46 4.96 2.66
CA ASN A 81 -1.61 4.35 1.34
C ASN A 81 -2.13 5.39 0.35
N VAL A 82 -1.68 5.34 -0.91
CA VAL A 82 -2.24 6.16 -2.01
C VAL A 82 -2.95 5.24 -2.99
N PHE A 83 -4.22 5.49 -3.24
CA PHE A 83 -5.05 4.68 -4.14
C PHE A 83 -5.31 5.43 -5.42
N TYR A 84 -4.90 4.88 -6.55
CA TYR A 84 -5.18 5.40 -7.88
C TYR A 84 -6.32 4.60 -8.50
N PRO A 85 -7.52 5.18 -8.69
CA PRO A 85 -8.59 4.53 -9.40
C PRO A 85 -8.16 4.25 -10.85
N LEU A 86 -8.41 3.03 -11.29
CA LEU A 86 -8.17 2.56 -12.65
C LEU A 86 -9.50 2.28 -13.35
N ASP A 87 -9.43 1.99 -14.65
CA ASP A 87 -10.59 1.56 -15.41
C ASP A 87 -11.14 0.21 -14.89
N HIS A 88 -12.42 -0.06 -15.21
CA HIS A 88 -13.13 -1.27 -14.80
C HIS A 88 -13.22 -1.50 -13.29
N GLY A 89 -13.22 -0.43 -12.49
CA GLY A 89 -13.44 -0.50 -11.04
C GLY A 89 -12.24 -0.97 -10.23
N LYS A 90 -11.07 -1.14 -10.86
CA LYS A 90 -9.82 -1.53 -10.19
C LYS A 90 -9.12 -0.33 -9.56
N TYR A 91 -8.16 -0.62 -8.69
CA TYR A 91 -7.33 0.37 -8.01
C TYR A 91 -5.86 -0.07 -8.05
N LEU A 92 -4.94 0.85 -8.28
CA LEU A 92 -3.54 0.69 -7.92
C LEU A 92 -3.34 1.26 -6.51
N ALA A 93 -3.06 0.38 -5.55
CA ALA A 93 -2.76 0.74 -4.17
C ALA A 93 -1.24 0.82 -3.97
N MET A 94 -0.73 2.03 -3.71
CA MET A 94 0.63 2.26 -3.28
C MET A 94 0.69 2.18 -1.76
N SER A 95 1.24 1.09 -1.23
CA SER A 95 1.23 0.76 0.18
C SER A 95 2.62 0.82 0.79
N PRO A 96 2.78 1.31 2.03
CA PRO A 96 4.04 1.21 2.77
C PRO A 96 4.52 -0.24 2.83
N LEU A 97 5.82 -0.44 2.66
CA LEU A 97 6.49 -1.74 2.59
C LEU A 97 7.47 -1.88 3.75
N VAL A 98 7.40 -3.03 4.42
CA VAL A 98 8.36 -3.47 5.41
C VAL A 98 9.23 -4.57 4.82
N LEU A 99 10.49 -4.24 4.53
CA LEU A 99 11.50 -5.22 4.11
C LEU A 99 11.99 -6.06 5.29
N MET A 100 12.63 -7.20 5.01
CA MET A 100 13.22 -8.07 6.04
C MET A 100 14.12 -7.28 7.00
N GLU A 101 14.97 -6.41 6.47
CA GLU A 101 15.96 -5.63 7.22
C GLU A 101 15.28 -4.62 8.16
N GLN A 102 14.03 -4.25 7.89
CA GLN A 102 13.26 -3.24 8.60
C GLN A 102 12.29 -3.83 9.63
N GLN A 103 12.11 -5.16 9.68
CA GLN A 103 11.08 -5.76 10.54
C GLN A 103 11.30 -5.47 12.03
N LYS A 104 12.55 -5.48 12.52
CA LYS A 104 12.86 -5.16 13.93
C LYS A 104 12.50 -3.72 14.27
N GLU A 105 12.84 -2.79 13.39
CA GLU A 105 12.50 -1.37 13.54
C GLU A 105 10.98 -1.16 13.50
N TYR A 106 10.30 -1.83 12.56
CA TYR A 106 8.85 -1.81 12.46
C TYR A 106 8.17 -2.27 13.76
N ILE A 107 8.59 -3.41 14.32
CA ILE A 107 8.05 -3.92 15.59
C ILE A 107 8.27 -2.93 16.72
N ALA A 108 9.49 -2.41 16.86
CA ALA A 108 9.82 -1.41 17.89
C ALA A 108 8.91 -0.18 17.78
N ARG A 109 8.68 0.30 16.56
CA ARG A 109 7.79 1.43 16.27
C ARG A 109 6.34 1.17 16.65
N VAL A 110 5.83 -0.03 16.36
CA VAL A 110 4.47 -0.44 16.74
C VAL A 110 4.34 -0.50 18.26
N LEU A 111 5.36 -1.01 18.97
CA LEU A 111 5.39 -1.05 20.44
C LEU A 111 5.43 0.36 21.06
N THR A 112 6.17 1.30 20.48
CA THR A 112 6.33 2.66 21.01
C THR A 112 5.35 3.68 20.42
N ASN A 113 4.39 3.27 19.60
CA ASN A 113 3.44 4.14 18.89
C ASN A 113 4.12 5.31 18.16
N THR A 114 5.30 5.08 17.58
CA THR A 114 6.08 6.14 16.93
C THR A 114 5.65 6.34 15.47
N PRO A 115 5.51 7.59 14.97
CA PRO A 115 5.14 7.84 13.58
C PRO A 115 6.19 7.31 12.59
N SER A 116 5.74 6.83 11.44
CA SER A 116 6.62 6.43 10.34
C SER A 116 7.34 7.63 9.73
N GLN A 117 8.66 7.53 9.52
CA GLN A 117 9.42 8.45 8.67
C GLN A 117 9.72 7.73 7.36
N ASN A 118 8.95 8.03 6.31
CA ASN A 118 9.18 7.59 4.93
C ASN A 118 9.44 6.08 4.76
N ALA A 119 8.36 5.29 4.80
CA ALA A 119 8.41 3.91 4.36
C ALA A 119 8.54 3.87 2.83
N PHE A 120 9.43 3.00 2.32
CA PHE A 120 9.37 2.57 0.93
C PHE A 120 7.95 2.12 0.62
N GLN A 121 7.44 2.42 -0.59
CA GLN A 121 6.12 1.99 -1.00
C GLN A 121 6.23 1.00 -2.16
N THR A 122 5.27 0.10 -2.25
CA THR A 122 5.10 -0.82 -3.39
C THR A 122 3.65 -0.82 -3.87
N GLY A 123 3.44 -1.14 -5.14
CA GLY A 123 2.15 -1.05 -5.82
C GLY A 123 1.47 -2.41 -6.00
N PHE A 124 0.19 -2.49 -5.66
CA PHE A 124 -0.66 -3.68 -5.92
C PHE A 124 -1.95 -3.29 -6.65
N VAL A 125 -2.43 -4.16 -7.54
CA VAL A 125 -3.73 -3.97 -8.21
C VAL A 125 -4.84 -4.68 -7.42
N LEU A 126 -5.85 -3.93 -6.99
CA LEU A 126 -7.00 -4.38 -6.22
C LEU A 126 -8.30 -4.23 -7.00
N ASP A 127 -9.25 -5.13 -6.78
CA ASP A 127 -10.59 -5.06 -7.38
C ASP A 127 -11.55 -4.20 -6.55
N TYR A 128 -11.27 -4.03 -5.26
CA TYR A 128 -11.98 -3.14 -4.36
C TYR A 128 -11.02 -2.66 -3.27
N VAL A 129 -11.32 -1.50 -2.70
CA VAL A 129 -10.62 -0.92 -1.55
C VAL A 129 -11.68 -0.53 -0.55
N ASP A 130 -11.49 -0.93 0.70
CA ASP A 130 -12.34 -0.51 1.81
C ASP A 130 -11.58 0.42 2.75
N ASP A 131 -12.19 0.67 3.91
CA ASP A 131 -11.70 1.66 4.84
C ASP A 131 -10.57 1.16 5.75
N SER A 132 -10.17 -0.11 5.65
CA SER A 132 -9.10 -0.68 6.47
C SER A 132 -7.71 -0.15 6.11
N PRO A 133 -6.78 -0.10 7.07
CA PRO A 133 -5.36 0.10 6.78
C PRO A 133 -4.79 -1.06 5.95
N TYR A 134 -3.89 -0.73 5.03
CA TYR A 134 -3.11 -1.71 4.27
C TYR A 134 -1.62 -1.52 4.53
N MET A 135 -0.88 -2.62 4.54
CA MET A 135 0.57 -2.64 4.74
C MET A 135 1.16 -3.79 3.92
N ALA A 136 2.27 -3.53 3.25
CA ALA A 136 3.01 -4.52 2.50
C ALA A 136 4.18 -5.08 3.31
N PHE A 137 4.49 -6.35 3.13
CA PHE A 137 5.60 -7.03 3.80
C PHE A 137 6.38 -7.88 2.81
N GLU A 138 7.70 -7.89 2.96
CA GLU A 138 8.54 -8.93 2.37
C GLU A 138 8.49 -10.18 3.24
N VAL A 139 8.12 -11.31 2.65
CA VAL A 139 8.06 -12.61 3.34
C VAL A 139 9.46 -13.22 3.45
N THR A 140 9.72 -13.85 4.59
CA THR A 140 11.02 -14.45 4.90
C THR A 140 10.88 -15.95 5.14
N GLY A 141 11.78 -16.72 4.54
CA GLY A 141 11.80 -18.18 4.60
C GLY A 141 10.72 -18.85 3.75
N ASP A 142 10.79 -20.18 3.68
CA ASP A 142 9.98 -21.00 2.76
C ASP A 142 8.86 -21.79 3.44
N SER A 143 8.51 -21.44 4.68
CA SER A 143 7.45 -22.13 5.43
C SER A 143 6.07 -22.07 4.77
N MET A 144 5.85 -21.10 3.87
CA MET A 144 4.61 -20.94 3.12
C MET A 144 4.78 -21.30 1.64
N ASN A 145 5.91 -21.92 1.28
CA ASN A 145 6.22 -22.34 -0.08
C ASN A 145 5.97 -23.84 -0.24
N ASN A 146 4.87 -24.21 -0.88
CA ASN A 146 4.51 -25.60 -1.15
C ASN A 146 4.52 -25.95 -2.64
N GLY A 147 5.06 -25.06 -3.49
CA GLY A 147 5.12 -25.22 -4.95
C GLY A 147 3.78 -25.08 -5.68
N THR A 148 2.68 -24.75 -4.99
CA THR A 148 1.36 -24.54 -5.62
C THR A 148 1.12 -23.07 -5.95
N ILE A 149 0.01 -22.78 -6.64
CA ILE A 149 -0.46 -21.42 -6.90
C ILE A 149 -0.72 -20.60 -5.62
N ASP A 150 -0.90 -21.29 -4.49
CA ASP A 150 -1.14 -20.65 -3.20
C ASP A 150 0.12 -20.39 -2.38
N SER A 151 1.27 -20.80 -2.91
CA SER A 151 2.57 -20.57 -2.28
C SER A 151 2.83 -19.08 -2.03
N ILE A 152 3.52 -18.83 -0.91
CA ILE A 152 4.08 -17.54 -0.54
C ILE A 152 5.57 -17.79 -0.27
N PRO A 153 6.42 -17.82 -1.31
CA PRO A 153 7.83 -18.15 -1.19
C PRO A 153 8.62 -17.04 -0.49
N ASN A 154 9.84 -17.38 -0.08
CA ASN A 154 10.80 -16.41 0.41
C ASN A 154 10.95 -15.23 -0.58
N LYS A 155 11.06 -14.00 -0.07
CA LYS A 155 11.12 -12.73 -0.82
C LYS A 155 9.85 -12.33 -1.59
N CYS A 156 8.76 -13.10 -1.49
CA CYS A 156 7.45 -12.66 -1.99
C CYS A 156 7.00 -11.38 -1.27
N LEU A 157 6.50 -10.41 -2.02
CA LEU A 157 5.86 -9.23 -1.45
C LEU A 157 4.37 -9.50 -1.29
N VAL A 158 3.85 -9.30 -0.08
CA VAL A 158 2.43 -9.51 0.22
C VAL A 158 1.77 -8.21 0.65
N LEU A 159 0.56 -7.97 0.18
CA LEU A 159 -0.28 -6.89 0.70
C LEU A 159 -1.22 -7.45 1.75
N GLY A 160 -1.09 -6.92 2.96
CA GLY A 160 -1.95 -7.21 4.10
C GLY A 160 -3.01 -6.13 4.30
N GLN A 161 -4.26 -6.55 4.50
CA GLN A 161 -5.35 -5.71 5.00
C GLN A 161 -5.44 -5.90 6.52
N GLU A 162 -5.32 -4.82 7.30
CA GLU A 162 -5.37 -4.88 8.76
C GLU A 162 -6.76 -5.32 9.23
N LEU A 163 -6.78 -6.27 10.17
CA LEU A 163 -7.99 -6.73 10.84
C LEU A 163 -7.94 -6.33 12.31
N GLU A 164 -9.08 -5.88 12.83
CA GLU A 164 -9.24 -5.75 14.27
C GLU A 164 -9.21 -7.11 14.94
N ARG A 165 -8.46 -7.21 16.05
CA ARG A 165 -8.36 -8.44 16.84
C ARG A 165 -9.73 -8.96 17.29
N SER A 166 -10.66 -8.05 17.60
CA SER A 166 -12.01 -8.40 18.06
C SER A 166 -12.85 -9.17 17.03
N LEU A 167 -12.47 -9.16 15.75
CA LEU A 167 -13.15 -9.92 14.69
C LEU A 167 -12.98 -11.43 14.87
N PHE A 168 -11.82 -11.89 15.35
CA PHE A 168 -11.58 -13.30 15.65
C PHE A 168 -12.39 -13.77 16.87
N GLU A 169 -12.83 -12.87 17.74
CA GLU A 169 -13.62 -13.23 18.92
C GLU A 169 -15.12 -13.35 18.60
N LYS A 170 -15.61 -12.65 17.56
CA LYS A 170 -17.04 -12.55 17.22
C LYS A 170 -17.51 -13.56 16.17
N GLU A 171 -16.78 -13.69 15.06
CA GLU A 171 -17.14 -14.57 13.93
C GLU A 171 -15.87 -15.17 13.34
N VAL A 172 -15.46 -16.37 13.76
CA VAL A 172 -14.15 -16.95 13.42
C VAL A 172 -14.10 -17.50 11.98
N GLU A 173 -15.17 -18.18 11.54
CA GLU A 173 -15.17 -18.99 10.31
C GLU A 173 -14.69 -18.24 9.05
N PRO A 174 -15.10 -16.98 8.78
CA PRO A 174 -14.65 -16.25 7.59
C PRO A 174 -13.15 -15.94 7.57
N TRP A 175 -12.48 -16.07 8.72
CA TRP A 175 -11.06 -15.74 8.91
C TRP A 175 -10.16 -16.98 9.00
N LEU A 176 -10.72 -18.19 8.98
CA LEU A 176 -9.95 -19.43 8.99
C LEU A 176 -9.47 -19.82 7.59
N ASN A 177 -8.42 -20.64 7.56
CA ASN A 177 -7.76 -21.18 6.38
C ASN A 177 -7.29 -20.12 5.38
N LYS A 178 -7.04 -18.90 5.87
CA LYS A 178 -6.49 -17.79 5.09
C LYS A 178 -5.08 -17.46 5.53
N PRO A 179 -4.22 -16.97 4.62
CA PRO A 179 -2.87 -16.55 4.97
C PRO A 179 -2.86 -15.14 5.58
N TYR A 180 -2.05 -14.97 6.60
CA TYR A 180 -1.91 -13.74 7.38
C TYR A 180 -0.44 -13.36 7.56
N VAL A 181 -0.19 -12.06 7.63
CA VAL A 181 0.99 -11.52 8.29
C VAL A 181 0.62 -11.18 9.74
N LEU A 182 1.34 -11.76 10.69
CA LEU A 182 1.16 -11.55 12.12
C LEU A 182 2.39 -10.80 12.64
N VAL A 183 2.18 -9.56 13.07
CA VAL A 183 3.24 -8.74 13.68
C VAL A 183 3.25 -9.05 15.16
N CYS A 184 4.21 -9.84 15.63
CA CYS A 184 4.37 -10.18 17.04
C CYS A 184 5.34 -9.23 17.74
N LYS A 185 5.36 -9.27 19.09
CA LYS A 185 6.28 -8.48 19.92
C LYS A 185 7.77 -8.69 19.59
N ASN A 186 8.14 -9.83 19.01
CA ASN A 186 9.54 -10.21 18.75
C ASN A 186 9.86 -10.56 17.28
N ARG A 187 8.86 -10.81 16.43
CA ARG A 187 9.05 -11.24 15.03
C ARG A 187 7.81 -10.97 14.19
N ILE A 188 7.96 -10.94 12.87
CA ILE A 188 6.83 -10.90 11.93
C ILE A 188 6.72 -12.28 11.26
N LEU A 189 5.50 -12.83 11.21
CA LEU A 189 5.25 -14.17 10.69
C LEU A 189 4.29 -14.13 9.51
N CYS A 190 4.54 -14.95 8.50
CA CYS A 190 3.56 -15.28 7.47
C CYS A 190 3.08 -16.72 7.69
N LYS A 191 1.79 -16.90 8.00
CA LYS A 191 1.19 -18.21 8.36
C LYS A 191 -0.26 -18.28 7.90
N GLN A 192 -0.78 -19.50 7.70
CA GLN A 192 -2.21 -19.72 7.60
C GLN A 192 -2.80 -19.87 9.00
N VAL A 193 -3.93 -19.23 9.29
CA VAL A 193 -4.64 -19.43 10.57
C VAL A 193 -5.71 -20.48 10.37
N THR A 194 -5.63 -21.62 11.04
CA THR A 194 -6.56 -22.76 10.83
C THR A 194 -7.64 -22.86 11.89
N THR A 195 -7.33 -22.49 13.13
CA THR A 195 -8.29 -22.50 14.24
C THR A 195 -8.06 -21.33 15.19
N PHE A 196 -9.12 -20.95 15.91
CA PHE A 196 -9.08 -20.02 17.03
C PHE A 196 -9.54 -20.74 18.30
N ASN A 197 -8.78 -20.61 19.37
CA ASN A 197 -9.12 -21.12 20.68
C ASN A 197 -9.55 -19.95 21.57
N SER A 198 -10.85 -19.86 21.83
CA SER A 198 -11.45 -18.79 22.65
C SER A 198 -11.05 -18.86 24.12
N GLU A 199 -10.86 -20.05 24.68
CA GLU A 199 -10.49 -20.23 26.09
C GLU A 199 -9.08 -19.73 26.38
N LYS A 200 -8.14 -20.03 25.48
CA LYS A 200 -6.73 -19.61 25.59
C LYS A 200 -6.44 -18.28 24.91
N ASN A 201 -7.40 -17.72 24.18
CA ASN A 201 -7.24 -16.54 23.32
C ASN A 201 -6.02 -16.66 22.37
N SER A 202 -5.97 -17.75 21.61
CA SER A 202 -4.85 -18.12 20.75
C SER A 202 -5.32 -18.58 19.37
N VAL A 203 -4.44 -18.54 18.38
CA VAL A 203 -4.67 -19.05 17.03
C VAL A 203 -3.68 -20.16 16.69
N ASN A 204 -4.12 -21.17 15.93
CA ASN A 204 -3.23 -22.17 15.37
C ASN A 204 -2.66 -21.65 14.04
N CYS A 205 -1.33 -21.57 13.99
CA CYS A 205 -0.56 -21.14 12.84
C CYS A 205 -0.06 -22.36 12.07
N HIS A 206 -0.59 -22.54 10.86
CA HIS A 206 -0.23 -23.59 9.93
C HIS A 206 0.78 -23.12 8.88
N ASN A 207 1.72 -24.01 8.53
CA ASN A 207 2.68 -23.83 7.44
C ASN A 207 2.18 -24.58 6.20
N LEU A 208 2.11 -23.90 5.04
CA LEU A 208 1.74 -24.59 3.79
C LEU A 208 2.81 -25.60 3.35
N ASN A 209 4.08 -25.31 3.68
CA ASN A 209 5.18 -26.23 3.42
C ASN A 209 5.20 -27.33 4.50
N THR A 210 5.03 -28.58 4.08
CA THR A 210 4.94 -29.76 4.95
C THR A 210 6.30 -30.40 5.27
N SER A 211 7.40 -29.75 4.90
CA SER A 211 8.75 -30.24 5.23
C SER A 211 8.94 -30.31 6.76
N PRO A 212 9.66 -31.32 7.30
CA PRO A 212 9.70 -31.60 8.74
C PRO A 212 10.18 -30.46 9.65
N GLU A 213 10.93 -29.51 9.11
CA GLU A 213 11.42 -28.31 9.79
C GLU A 213 10.31 -27.27 10.06
N PHE A 214 9.18 -27.35 9.36
CA PHE A 214 8.05 -26.43 9.51
C PHE A 214 6.91 -27.13 10.26
N GLN A 215 6.89 -26.92 11.57
CA GLN A 215 5.84 -27.44 12.43
C GLN A 215 4.81 -26.37 12.73
N ASP A 216 3.54 -26.77 12.75
CA ASP A 216 2.45 -25.92 13.18
C ASP A 216 2.58 -25.64 14.68
N PHE A 217 2.10 -24.46 15.09
CA PHE A 217 2.20 -24.04 16.47
C PHE A 217 1.01 -23.18 16.88
N GLU A 218 0.72 -23.19 18.17
CA GLU A 218 -0.26 -22.32 18.80
C GLU A 218 0.41 -20.96 19.13
N LEU A 219 -0.25 -19.86 18.77
CA LEU A 219 0.21 -18.50 19.01
C LEU A 219 -0.81 -17.74 19.86
N ALA A 220 -0.40 -17.31 21.05
CA ALA A 220 -1.24 -16.49 21.91
C ALA A 220 -1.47 -15.11 21.26
N LEU A 221 -2.73 -14.68 21.18
CA LEU A 221 -3.03 -13.39 20.55
C LEU A 221 -2.45 -12.22 21.36
N GLU A 222 -2.20 -12.37 22.66
CA GLU A 222 -1.54 -11.35 23.48
C GLU A 222 -0.12 -10.99 22.99
N ASP A 223 0.53 -11.89 22.24
CA ASP A 223 1.85 -11.66 21.64
C ASP A 223 1.77 -11.04 20.25
N VAL A 224 0.57 -10.91 19.69
CA VAL A 224 0.31 -10.31 18.40
C VAL A 224 -0.08 -8.84 18.57
N LEU A 225 0.71 -7.96 17.98
CA LEU A 225 0.50 -6.51 17.99
C LEU A 225 -0.46 -6.08 16.88
N GLN A 226 -0.33 -6.64 15.68
CA GLN A 226 -1.18 -6.35 14.53
C GLN A 226 -1.40 -7.61 13.69
N ILE A 227 -2.57 -7.70 13.07
CA ILE A 227 -2.97 -8.83 12.21
C ILE A 227 -3.33 -8.27 10.84
N PHE A 228 -2.70 -8.81 9.80
CA PHE A 228 -2.99 -8.44 8.42
C PHE A 228 -3.40 -9.65 7.60
N LYS A 229 -4.62 -9.66 7.07
CA LYS A 229 -5.09 -10.68 6.11
C LYS A 229 -4.42 -10.43 4.76
N ILE A 230 -3.74 -11.43 4.20
CA ILE A 230 -3.10 -11.27 2.90
C ILE A 230 -4.17 -11.26 1.79
N VAL A 231 -4.21 -10.18 1.02
CA VAL A 231 -5.18 -9.96 -0.07
C VAL A 231 -4.55 -9.98 -1.47
N ARG A 232 -3.24 -9.76 -1.56
CA ARG A 232 -2.43 -9.86 -2.78
C ARG A 232 -1.03 -10.37 -2.49
N ARG A 233 -0.44 -10.99 -3.51
CA ARG A 233 0.92 -11.54 -3.55
C ARG A 233 1.58 -11.08 -4.84
N GLN A 234 2.86 -10.75 -4.78
CA GLN A 234 3.70 -10.41 -5.92
C GLN A 234 5.00 -11.20 -5.79
N PHE A 235 5.37 -11.92 -6.85
CA PHE A 235 6.54 -12.79 -6.92
C PHE A 235 7.61 -12.16 -7.80
#